data_AF-A0A243SE22-F1
#
_entry.id   AF-A0A243SE22-F1
#
_cell.length_a   1.000
_cell.length_b   1.000
_cell.length_c   1.000
_cell.angle_alpha   90.00
_cell.angle_beta   90.00
_cell.angle_gamma   90.00
#
_symmetry.space_group_name_H-M   'P 1'
#
loop_
_entity.id
_entity.type
_entity.pdbx_description
1 polymer ?
#
loop_
_entity_poly.entity_id
_entity_poly.type
_entity_poly.pdbx_seq_one_letter_code
_entity_poly.pdbx_strand_id
1 'polypeptide(L)'
;MIHSFPPFVNAQTQILILGTIPGIASLEKQEYYGHQRNHFWKIMFTLLDSFPATEEFEQKIQVLQANNIGLWDVLKSCDRNGSLDIHIKNHKVNDFETLFTQFPSIKTIVFNGKESHKYFFKKFGQIKGITYYVMPSTSPANTMSFDNKLKIWSTGFNTL
;
A
#
# COMPACT_ATOMS: atom_id res chain seq x y z
N MET A 1 0.00 18.49 -10.55
CA MET A 1 0.82 17.25 -10.46
C MET A 1 0.78 16.76 -9.03
N ILE A 2 0.53 15.46 -8.84
CA ILE A 2 0.48 14.79 -7.54
C ILE A 2 1.81 14.08 -7.30
N HIS A 3 2.26 14.01 -6.06
CA HIS A 3 3.43 13.24 -5.63
C HIS A 3 3.03 12.24 -4.54
N SER A 4 3.63 11.05 -4.57
CA SER A 4 3.49 10.08 -3.48
C SER A 4 4.27 10.53 -2.24
N PHE A 5 3.93 9.93 -1.10
CA PHE A 5 4.72 10.09 0.12
C PHE A 5 6.02 9.27 0.04
N PRO A 6 6.99 9.52 0.95
CA PRO A 6 8.12 8.64 1.17
C PRO A 6 7.68 7.24 1.63
N PRO A 7 8.51 6.19 1.40
CA PRO A 7 8.22 4.87 1.91
C PRO A 7 8.35 4.83 3.44
N PHE A 8 7.39 4.19 4.10
CA PHE A 8 7.53 3.80 5.51
C PHE A 8 8.12 2.40 5.55
N VAL A 9 9.45 2.32 5.64
CA VAL A 9 10.22 1.06 5.67
C VAL A 9 11.39 1.19 6.64
N ASN A 10 11.86 0.06 7.15
CA ASN A 10 13.07 -0.06 7.97
C ASN A 10 13.82 -1.36 7.63
N ALA A 11 14.97 -1.60 8.27
CA ALA A 11 15.78 -2.79 8.00
C ALA A 11 15.05 -4.12 8.28
N GLN A 12 14.04 -4.11 9.15
CA GLN A 12 13.25 -5.29 9.51
C GLN A 12 12.05 -5.51 8.59
N THR A 13 11.74 -4.59 7.67
CA THR A 13 10.57 -4.70 6.80
C THR A 13 10.67 -5.91 5.88
N GLN A 14 9.71 -6.81 5.96
CA GLN A 14 9.64 -8.04 5.16
C GLN A 14 8.51 -8.00 4.11
N ILE A 15 7.41 -7.33 4.47
CA ILE A 15 6.24 -7.16 3.62
C ILE A 15 6.13 -5.68 3.24
N LEU A 16 6.09 -5.37 1.96
CA LEU A 16 5.84 -4.02 1.45
C LEU A 16 4.46 -3.97 0.81
N ILE A 17 3.56 -3.17 1.37
CA ILE A 17 2.24 -2.93 0.78
C ILE A 17 2.31 -1.72 -0.15
N LEU A 18 1.82 -1.88 -1.38
CA LEU A 18 1.90 -0.86 -2.41
C LEU A 18 0.52 -0.39 -2.87
N GLY A 19 0.25 0.91 -2.69
CA GLY A 19 -0.83 1.63 -3.35
C GLY A 19 -0.45 2.07 -4.76
N THR A 20 -1.43 2.57 -5.55
CA THR A 20 -1.12 3.17 -6.85
C THR A 20 -0.47 4.54 -6.66
N ILE A 21 -1.19 5.47 -6.03
CA ILE A 21 -0.78 6.83 -5.65
C ILE A 21 -1.83 7.39 -4.65
N PRO A 22 -1.47 8.23 -3.66
CA PRO A 22 -2.41 8.74 -2.65
C PRO A 22 -3.63 9.45 -3.26
N GLY A 23 -4.81 9.19 -2.69
CA GLY A 23 -6.07 9.89 -3.02
C GLY A 23 -6.11 11.32 -2.46
N ILE A 24 -7.15 12.10 -2.82
CA ILE A 24 -7.31 13.49 -2.37
C ILE A 24 -7.26 13.60 -0.84
N ALA A 25 -8.08 12.82 -0.12
CA ALA A 25 -8.12 12.87 1.34
C ALA A 25 -6.78 12.43 1.99
N SER A 26 -6.03 11.55 1.34
CA SER A 26 -4.69 11.19 1.79
C SER A 26 -3.73 12.36 1.64
N LEU A 27 -3.75 13.04 0.49
CA LEU A 27 -2.92 14.22 0.23
C LEU A 27 -3.26 15.38 1.16
N GLU A 28 -4.54 15.62 1.44
CA GLU A 28 -4.97 16.68 2.37
C GLU A 28 -4.47 16.43 3.80
N LYS A 29 -4.53 15.17 4.25
CA LYS A 29 -4.08 14.77 5.59
C LYS A 29 -2.57 14.52 5.70
N GLN A 30 -1.87 14.36 4.57
CA GLN A 30 -0.51 13.83 4.52
C GLN A 30 -0.40 12.42 5.14
N GLU A 31 -1.43 11.58 4.92
CA GLU A 31 -1.53 10.24 5.51
C GLU A 31 -1.83 9.19 4.44
N TYR A 32 -1.17 8.03 4.56
CA TYR A 32 -1.56 6.86 3.81
C TYR A 32 -3.00 6.44 4.15
N TYR A 33 -3.80 6.25 3.11
CA TYR A 33 -5.19 5.79 3.21
C TYR A 33 -6.10 6.65 4.11
N GLY A 34 -5.85 7.96 4.22
CA GLY A 34 -6.54 8.90 5.13
C GLY A 34 -8.03 9.15 4.90
N HIS A 35 -8.62 8.60 3.82
CA HIS A 35 -10.06 8.71 3.58
C HIS A 35 -10.84 7.82 4.58
N GLN A 36 -11.80 8.39 5.33
CA GLN A 36 -12.53 7.69 6.41
C GLN A 36 -13.20 6.36 6.00
N ARG A 37 -13.69 6.26 4.76
CA ARG A 37 -14.30 5.02 4.21
C ARG A 37 -13.29 4.05 3.60
N ASN A 38 -11.99 4.32 3.69
CA ASN A 38 -10.97 3.39 3.20
C ASN A 38 -10.81 2.26 4.22
N HIS A 39 -10.94 1.02 3.77
CA HIS A 39 -10.89 -0.14 4.66
C HIS A 39 -9.47 -0.53 5.08
N PHE A 40 -8.42 0.12 4.56
CA PHE A 40 -7.03 -0.30 4.77
C PHE A 40 -6.68 -0.46 6.24
N TRP A 41 -6.83 0.61 7.03
CA TRP A 41 -6.47 0.57 8.45
C TRP A 41 -7.32 -0.45 9.20
N LYS A 42 -8.64 -0.46 8.99
CA LYS A 42 -9.53 -1.45 9.61
C LYS A 42 -9.10 -2.90 9.30
N ILE A 43 -8.68 -3.18 8.07
CA ILE A 43 -8.14 -4.49 7.67
C ILE A 43 -6.87 -4.78 8.45
N MET A 44 -5.90 -3.87 8.45
CA MET A 44 -4.60 -4.11 9.12
C MET A 44 -4.77 -4.32 10.63
N PHE A 45 -5.56 -3.50 11.31
CA PHE A 45 -5.84 -3.67 12.74
C PHE A 45 -6.53 -5.02 13.05
N THR A 46 -7.38 -5.50 12.14
CA THR A 46 -8.05 -6.80 12.31
C THR A 46 -7.10 -7.97 12.08
N LEU A 47 -6.25 -7.90 11.05
CA LEU A 47 -5.29 -8.97 10.76
C LEU A 47 -4.18 -9.08 11.80
N LEU A 48 -3.80 -7.96 12.41
CA LEU A 48 -2.71 -7.88 13.39
C LEU A 48 -3.19 -7.92 14.84
N ASP A 49 -4.48 -8.20 15.07
CA ASP A 49 -5.14 -8.22 16.40
C ASP A 49 -4.75 -7.02 17.29
N SER A 50 -4.71 -5.82 16.70
CA SER A 50 -4.10 -4.62 17.31
C SER A 50 -5.12 -3.60 17.82
N PHE A 51 -6.26 -4.08 18.34
CA PHE A 51 -7.32 -3.19 18.86
C PHE A 51 -7.09 -2.79 20.33
N PRO A 52 -7.55 -1.59 20.77
CA PRO A 52 -8.32 -0.59 20.02
C PRO A 52 -7.47 0.13 18.97
N ALA A 53 -8.09 0.44 17.82
CA ALA A 53 -7.41 1.18 16.76
C ALA A 53 -7.18 2.63 17.21
N THR A 54 -5.95 3.11 17.02
CA THR A 54 -5.60 4.52 17.20
C THR A 54 -6.05 5.36 16.02
N GLU A 55 -6.32 6.65 16.25
CA GLU A 55 -6.54 7.61 15.16
C GLU A 55 -5.25 8.32 14.72
N GLU A 56 -4.23 8.36 15.59
CA GLU A 56 -2.96 9.02 15.32
C GLU A 56 -2.16 8.26 14.25
N PHE A 57 -1.84 8.92 13.15
CA PHE A 57 -1.19 8.29 12.01
C PHE A 57 0.17 7.67 12.35
N GLU A 58 0.95 8.33 13.20
CA GLU A 58 2.25 7.84 13.65
C GLU A 58 2.13 6.51 14.41
N GLN A 59 1.11 6.37 15.25
CA GLN A 59 0.83 5.13 15.96
C GLN A 59 0.32 4.04 15.01
N LYS A 60 -0.48 4.39 14.00
CA LYS A 60 -0.89 3.45 12.92
C LYS A 60 0.34 2.89 12.19
N ILE A 61 1.34 3.73 11.90
CA ILE A 61 2.60 3.29 11.27
C ILE A 61 3.41 2.40 12.21
N GLN A 62 3.50 2.72 13.50
CA GLN A 62 4.22 1.89 14.49
C GLN A 62 3.64 0.47 14.58
N VAL A 63 2.32 0.32 14.51
CA VAL A 63 1.67 -1.01 14.47
C VAL A 63 2.14 -1.84 13.27
N LEU A 64 2.25 -1.22 12.08
CA LEU A 64 2.76 -1.92 10.89
C LEU A 64 4.24 -2.28 11.06
N GLN A 65 5.07 -1.35 11.54
CA GLN A 65 6.51 -1.57 11.73
C GLN A 65 6.81 -2.67 12.75
N ALA A 66 6.04 -2.74 13.85
CA ALA A 66 6.15 -3.80 14.85
C ALA A 66 5.88 -5.20 14.26
N ASN A 67 5.15 -5.25 13.15
CA ASN A 67 4.83 -6.46 12.41
C ASN A 67 5.64 -6.61 11.11
N ASN A 68 6.75 -5.86 10.96
CA ASN A 68 7.65 -5.90 9.79
C ASN A 68 6.96 -5.54 8.47
N ILE A 69 5.91 -4.72 8.52
CA ILE A 69 5.15 -4.26 7.37
C ILE A 69 5.51 -2.81 7.05
N GLY A 70 5.82 -2.56 5.78
CA GLY A 70 6.05 -1.23 5.23
C GLY A 70 4.94 -0.78 4.28
N LEU A 71 4.89 0.52 4.03
CA LEU A 71 3.96 1.16 3.09
C LEU A 71 4.71 1.99 2.06
N TRP A 72 4.24 1.93 0.81
CA TRP A 72 4.58 2.92 -0.20
C TRP A 72 3.54 2.97 -1.33
N ASP A 73 3.84 3.75 -2.37
CA ASP A 73 3.09 3.78 -3.62
C ASP A 73 3.97 3.38 -4.79
N VAL A 74 3.37 2.80 -5.82
CA VAL A 74 4.07 2.45 -7.06
C VAL A 74 4.46 3.70 -7.83
N LEU A 75 3.57 4.68 -7.93
CA LEU A 75 3.83 5.91 -8.69
C LEU A 75 4.42 6.99 -7.80
N LYS A 76 5.59 7.51 -8.19
CA LYS A 76 6.23 8.69 -7.58
C LYS A 76 5.42 9.96 -7.80
N SER A 77 4.89 10.10 -9.02
CA SER A 77 4.11 11.28 -9.41
C SER A 77 3.21 11.00 -10.59
N CYS A 78 2.12 11.76 -10.72
CA CYS A 78 1.28 11.75 -11.92
C CYS A 78 0.44 13.03 -12.04
N ASP A 79 -0.19 13.21 -13.20
CA ASP A 79 -1.35 14.09 -13.34
C ASP A 79 -2.61 13.25 -13.18
N ARG A 80 -3.47 13.59 -12.22
CA ARG A 80 -4.76 12.91 -12.03
C ARG A 80 -5.81 13.93 -11.59
N ASN A 81 -6.94 13.94 -12.27
CA ASN A 81 -8.10 14.71 -11.85
C ASN A 81 -8.97 13.79 -10.96
N GLY A 82 -9.35 14.25 -9.77
CA GLY A 82 -10.03 13.40 -8.79
C GLY A 82 -9.13 12.32 -8.19
N SER A 83 -9.75 11.28 -7.63
CA SER A 83 -9.06 10.16 -6.93
C SER A 83 -9.06 8.83 -7.69
N LEU A 84 -9.69 8.76 -8.86
CA LEU A 84 -9.81 7.50 -9.61
C LEU A 84 -8.60 7.25 -10.50
N ASP A 85 -8.04 6.04 -10.42
CA ASP A 85 -6.83 5.65 -11.17
C ASP A 85 -7.02 5.72 -12.69
N ILE A 86 -8.26 5.60 -13.19
CA ILE A 86 -8.59 5.77 -14.62
C ILE A 86 -8.23 7.16 -15.18
N HIS A 87 -8.00 8.15 -14.32
CA HIS A 87 -7.64 9.51 -14.71
C HIS A 87 -6.13 9.79 -14.63
N ILE A 88 -5.31 8.79 -14.30
CA ILE A 88 -3.85 8.92 -14.20
C ILE A 88 -3.24 9.11 -15.59
N LYS A 89 -2.43 10.16 -15.73
CA LYS A 89 -1.63 10.50 -16.92
C LYS A 89 -0.23 10.94 -16.49
N ASN A 90 0.72 10.97 -17.43
CA ASN A 90 2.08 11.49 -17.23
C ASN A 90 2.77 10.95 -15.97
N HIS A 91 2.62 9.65 -15.70
CA HIS A 91 3.07 9.04 -14.46
C HIS A 91 4.57 8.75 -14.47
N LYS A 92 5.19 8.80 -13.30
CA LYS A 92 6.54 8.30 -13.03
C LYS A 92 6.46 7.27 -11.90
N VAL A 93 7.18 6.18 -12.06
CA VAL A 93 7.26 5.10 -11.06
C VAL A 93 8.33 5.45 -10.03
N ASN A 94 8.13 5.04 -8.78
CA ASN A 94 9.12 5.15 -7.72
C ASN A 94 10.36 4.28 -7.99
N ASP A 95 11.48 4.61 -7.35
CA ASP A 95 12.75 3.89 -7.51
C ASP A 95 12.79 2.67 -6.57
N PHE A 96 12.29 1.54 -7.08
CA PHE A 96 12.29 0.28 -6.35
C PHE A 96 13.64 -0.44 -6.37
N GLU A 97 14.52 -0.16 -7.34
CA GLU A 97 15.85 -0.77 -7.42
C GLU A 97 16.72 -0.31 -6.24
N THR A 98 16.73 1.01 -5.98
CA THR A 98 17.38 1.58 -4.80
C THR A 98 16.73 1.07 -3.51
N LEU A 99 15.39 1.00 -3.45
CA LEU A 99 14.68 0.50 -2.28
C LEU A 99 15.10 -0.93 -1.92
N PHE A 100 15.09 -1.87 -2.86
CA PHE A 100 15.43 -3.27 -2.57
C PHE A 100 16.92 -3.47 -2.28
N THR A 101 17.78 -2.60 -2.81
CA THR A 101 19.20 -2.59 -2.46
C THR A 101 19.40 -2.16 -1.00
N GLN A 102 18.65 -1.15 -0.54
CA GLN A 102 18.74 -0.65 0.85
C GLN A 102 18.02 -1.55 1.87
N PHE A 103 16.91 -2.18 1.47
CA PHE A 103 16.05 -3.00 2.32
C PHE A 103 15.89 -4.41 1.75
N PRO A 104 16.97 -5.23 1.75
CA PRO A 104 16.96 -6.55 1.12
C PRO A 104 16.10 -7.60 1.85
N SER A 105 15.64 -7.30 3.07
CA SER A 105 14.70 -8.08 3.87
C SER A 105 13.29 -8.10 3.28
N ILE A 106 12.94 -7.13 2.42
CA ILE A 106 11.66 -7.12 1.71
C ILE A 106 11.64 -8.31 0.76
N LYS A 107 10.84 -9.32 1.08
CA LYS A 107 10.63 -10.53 0.27
C LYS A 107 9.20 -10.70 -0.23
N THR A 108 8.28 -9.90 0.28
CA THR A 108 6.87 -9.96 -0.11
C THR A 108 6.36 -8.58 -0.50
N ILE A 109 5.67 -8.50 -1.62
CA ILE A 109 4.95 -7.29 -2.06
C ILE A 109 3.46 -7.59 -2.13
N VAL A 110 2.67 -6.77 -1.44
CA VAL A 110 1.21 -6.84 -1.43
C VAL A 110 0.65 -5.61 -2.13
N PHE A 111 0.08 -5.80 -3.32
CA PHE A 111 -0.52 -4.74 -4.10
C PHE A 111 -1.95 -4.45 -3.64
N ASN A 112 -2.22 -3.20 -3.28
CA ASN A 112 -3.55 -2.72 -2.95
C ASN A 112 -4.30 -2.30 -4.22
N GLY A 113 -4.88 -3.28 -4.92
CA GLY A 113 -5.60 -3.10 -6.17
C GLY A 113 -4.78 -3.42 -7.42
N LYS A 114 -5.48 -3.79 -8.51
CA LYS A 114 -4.87 -4.26 -9.76
C LYS A 114 -4.01 -3.21 -10.48
N GLU A 115 -4.36 -1.93 -10.38
CA GLU A 115 -3.60 -0.87 -11.07
C GLU A 115 -2.20 -0.70 -10.48
N SER A 116 -2.03 -0.74 -9.15
CA SER A 116 -0.70 -0.71 -8.52
C SER A 116 0.20 -1.84 -9.05
N HIS A 117 -0.31 -3.08 -9.05
CA HIS A 117 0.39 -4.24 -9.64
C HIS A 117 0.75 -4.01 -11.11
N LYS A 118 -0.21 -3.56 -11.92
CA LYS A 118 -0.02 -3.33 -13.35
C LYS A 118 1.07 -2.29 -13.64
N TYR A 119 1.09 -1.17 -12.92
CA TYR A 119 2.14 -0.15 -13.10
C TYR A 119 3.51 -0.68 -12.69
N PHE A 120 3.59 -1.40 -11.57
CA PHE A 120 4.84 -1.98 -11.09
C PHE A 120 5.36 -3.02 -12.09
N PHE A 121 4.53 -3.99 -12.45
CA PHE A 121 4.91 -5.12 -13.28
C PHE A 121 5.26 -4.68 -14.71
N LYS A 122 4.60 -3.65 -15.24
CA LYS A 122 4.96 -3.06 -16.53
C LYS A 122 6.40 -2.51 -16.55
N LYS A 123 6.89 -1.99 -15.42
CA LYS A 123 8.22 -1.38 -15.32
C LYS A 123 9.30 -2.38 -14.94
N PHE A 124 9.03 -3.27 -13.97
CA PHE A 124 10.06 -4.12 -13.37
C PHE A 124 9.89 -5.61 -13.69
N GLY A 125 8.72 -6.03 -14.19
CA GLY A 125 8.40 -7.44 -14.35
C GLY A 125 8.48 -8.21 -13.03
N GLN A 126 8.90 -9.48 -13.11
CA GLN A 126 9.14 -10.32 -11.95
C GLN A 126 10.56 -10.11 -11.42
N ILE A 127 10.67 -9.84 -10.14
CA ILE A 127 11.95 -9.73 -9.43
C ILE A 127 12.22 -11.04 -8.70
N LYS A 128 13.41 -11.61 -8.91
CA LYS A 128 13.79 -12.90 -8.31
C LYS A 128 13.80 -12.79 -6.78
N GLY A 129 13.16 -13.76 -6.12
CA GLY A 129 13.11 -13.84 -4.66
C GLY A 129 12.06 -12.95 -4.01
N ILE A 130 11.20 -12.29 -4.80
CA ILE A 130 10.02 -11.58 -4.29
C ILE A 130 8.76 -12.39 -4.57
N THR A 131 7.94 -12.58 -3.53
CA THR A 131 6.58 -13.11 -3.64
C THR A 131 5.59 -11.97 -3.78
N TYR A 132 4.61 -12.13 -4.66
CA TYR A 132 3.63 -11.09 -4.98
C TYR A 132 2.21 -11.52 -4.65
N TYR A 133 1.44 -10.62 -4.04
CA TYR A 133 0.00 -10.77 -3.85
C TYR A 133 -0.73 -9.56 -4.41
N VAL A 134 -1.86 -9.78 -5.09
CA VAL A 134 -2.70 -8.70 -5.62
C VAL A 134 -4.04 -8.73 -4.92
N MET A 135 -4.26 -7.76 -4.05
CA MET A 135 -5.45 -7.66 -3.22
C MET A 135 -6.52 -6.77 -3.84
N PRO A 136 -7.80 -6.93 -3.48
CA PRO A 136 -8.82 -5.95 -3.82
C PRO A 136 -8.47 -4.59 -3.23
N SER A 137 -8.71 -3.52 -4.00
CA SER A 137 -8.46 -2.16 -3.51
C SER A 137 -9.26 -1.90 -2.23
N THR A 138 -8.61 -1.31 -1.23
CA THR A 138 -9.25 -0.93 0.05
C THR A 138 -10.04 0.37 -0.05
N SER A 139 -9.90 1.12 -1.15
CA SER A 139 -10.61 2.36 -1.41
C SER A 139 -12.14 2.16 -1.45
N PRO A 140 -12.92 3.22 -1.19
CA PRO A 140 -14.38 3.19 -1.30
C PRO A 140 -14.88 3.03 -2.74
N ALA A 141 -14.04 3.28 -3.76
CA ALA A 141 -14.40 3.04 -5.16
C ALA A 141 -14.57 1.55 -5.47
N ASN A 142 -13.94 0.67 -4.68
CA ASN A 142 -14.19 -0.76 -4.72
C ASN A 142 -15.34 -1.11 -3.78
N THR A 143 -16.50 -1.46 -4.34
CA THR A 143 -17.76 -1.74 -3.65
C THR A 143 -17.80 -3.08 -2.90
N MET A 144 -16.74 -3.90 -2.99
CA MET A 144 -16.63 -5.13 -2.20
C MET A 144 -16.78 -4.86 -0.69
N SER A 145 -17.56 -5.69 0.00
CA SER A 145 -17.78 -5.57 1.44
C SER A 145 -16.47 -5.69 2.23
N PHE A 146 -16.46 -5.14 3.45
CA PHE A 146 -15.31 -5.22 4.34
C PHE A 146 -14.90 -6.68 4.59
N ASP A 147 -15.82 -7.56 4.95
CA ASP A 147 -15.51 -8.96 5.29
C ASP A 147 -14.90 -9.73 4.10
N ASN A 148 -15.39 -9.47 2.89
CA ASN A 148 -14.83 -10.08 1.68
C ASN A 148 -13.42 -9.53 1.38
N LYS A 149 -13.20 -8.21 1.54
CA LYS A 149 -11.85 -7.65 1.42
C LYS A 149 -10.92 -8.26 2.47
N LEU A 150 -11.33 -8.31 3.73
CA LEU A 150 -10.56 -8.87 4.84
C LEU A 150 -10.18 -10.33 4.57
N LYS A 151 -11.14 -11.17 4.16
CA LYS A 151 -10.90 -12.57 3.82
C LYS A 151 -9.87 -12.77 2.70
N ILE A 152 -9.87 -11.90 1.69
CA ILE A 152 -8.88 -11.98 0.61
C ILE A 152 -7.53 -11.43 1.09
N TRP A 153 -7.55 -10.31 1.82
CA TRP A 153 -6.33 -9.72 2.36
C TRP A 153 -5.60 -10.68 3.29
N SER A 154 -6.29 -11.45 4.14
CA SER A 154 -5.68 -12.39 5.06
C SER A 154 -4.77 -13.41 4.37
N THR A 155 -5.05 -13.79 3.12
CA THR A 155 -4.23 -14.78 2.40
C THR A 155 -2.80 -14.31 2.14
N GLY A 156 -2.55 -13.00 2.09
CA GLY A 156 -1.22 -12.42 1.94
C GLY A 156 -0.42 -12.31 3.25
N PHE A 157 -1.06 -12.60 4.38
CA PHE A 157 -0.49 -12.46 5.73
C PHE A 157 -0.54 -13.77 6.53
N ASN A 158 -0.88 -14.91 5.91
CA ASN A 158 -0.95 -16.23 6.55
C ASN A 158 0.39 -16.74 7.14
N THR A 159 1.48 -15.98 7.03
CA THR A 159 2.81 -16.27 7.59
C THR A 159 3.19 -15.36 8.76
N LEU A 160 2.33 -14.42 9.15
CA LEU A 160 2.45 -13.65 10.39
C LEU A 160 1.78 -14.43 11.53
#